data_AF-A0A0C1DDZ0-F1
#
_entry.id   AF-A0A0C1DDZ0-F1
#
_cell.length_a   1.000
_cell.length_b   1.000
_cell.length_c   1.000
_cell.angle_alpha   90.00
_cell.angle_beta   90.00
_cell.angle_gamma   90.00
#
_symmetry.space_group_name_H-M   'P 1'
#
loop_
_entity.id
_entity.type
_entity.pdbx_description
1 polymer ?
#
loop_
_entity_poly.entity_id
_entity_poly.type
_entity_poly.pdbx_seq_one_letter_code
_entity_poly.pdbx_strand_id
1 'polypeptide(L)'
;MRKLSIFVISCLIVFSACQSKEGKEAGSVEFKNVNQSIAKSFSDLKTLDTFKIELTGRKPEDMVLTFTIKKVDGKEIYNAKIKGTELLGSTDPNIDLTKEKDQIVFIKTIADDFFSDENFLEPAVMPEDKADNYVPDKALYEELKKTGLNGFKYRLGKENNIYIAWSEQEQKVKIYYNCC
;
A
#
# COMPACT_ATOMS: atom_id res chain seq x y z
N MET A 1 -36.01 -10.74 -70.49
CA MET A 1 -37.00 -9.67 -70.17
C MET A 1 -36.60 -9.10 -68.81
N ARG A 2 -35.96 -7.91 -68.74
CA ARG A 2 -36.55 -6.61 -68.31
C ARG A 2 -37.30 -6.76 -66.97
N LYS A 3 -36.95 -6.13 -65.84
CA LYS A 3 -36.72 -4.69 -65.51
C LYS A 3 -36.02 -4.64 -64.12
N LEU A 4 -34.95 -3.90 -63.84
CA LEU A 4 -34.78 -2.46 -63.50
C LEU A 4 -35.82 -1.82 -62.54
N SER A 5 -35.37 -1.47 -61.31
CA SER A 5 -35.65 -0.24 -60.51
C SER A 5 -35.09 -0.45 -59.09
N ILE A 6 -33.94 0.12 -58.69
CA ILE A 6 -33.73 1.47 -58.16
C ILE A 6 -34.77 1.88 -57.12
N PHE A 7 -34.39 1.87 -55.83
CA PHE A 7 -34.75 2.92 -54.89
C PHE A 7 -33.58 3.15 -53.92
N VAL A 8 -32.91 4.28 -54.13
CA VAL A 8 -31.93 4.89 -53.26
C VAL A 8 -32.70 5.59 -52.15
N ILE A 9 -32.45 5.26 -50.89
CA ILE A 9 -32.88 6.05 -49.75
C ILE A 9 -31.63 6.54 -49.02
N SER A 10 -31.37 7.82 -49.26
CA SER A 10 -30.39 8.66 -48.59
C SER A 10 -30.80 8.86 -47.13
N CYS A 11 -29.96 8.44 -46.18
CA CYS A 11 -30.05 8.88 -44.79
C CYS A 11 -29.04 10.00 -44.55
N LEU A 12 -29.49 11.25 -44.71
CA LEU A 12 -28.84 12.43 -44.18
C LEU A 12 -29.09 12.48 -42.67
N ILE A 13 -28.16 11.97 -41.87
CA ILE A 13 -28.14 12.22 -40.43
C ILE A 13 -27.31 13.49 -40.21
N VAL A 14 -28.00 14.61 -40.00
CA VAL A 14 -27.40 15.85 -39.52
C VAL A 14 -27.19 15.69 -38.01
N PHE A 15 -25.98 15.28 -37.60
CA PHE A 15 -25.56 15.42 -36.21
C PHE A 15 -25.26 16.90 -35.94
N SER A 16 -26.26 17.62 -35.44
CA SER A 16 -26.05 18.88 -34.73
C SER A 16 -25.77 18.53 -33.26
N ALA A 17 -24.50 18.33 -32.92
CA ALA A 17 -24.07 18.19 -31.55
C ALA A 17 -23.50 19.53 -31.06
N CYS A 18 -24.13 20.06 -30.01
CA CYS A 18 -23.72 21.25 -29.29
C CYS A 18 -22.24 21.17 -28.90
N GLN A 19 -21.46 22.16 -29.31
CA GLN A 19 -20.18 22.45 -28.66
C GLN A 19 -20.47 22.99 -27.26
N SER A 20 -20.43 22.11 -26.25
CA SER A 20 -20.24 22.55 -24.87
C SER A 20 -18.87 23.21 -24.79
N LYS A 21 -18.86 24.52 -24.57
CA LYS A 21 -17.66 25.27 -24.20
C LYS A 21 -17.06 24.62 -22.95
N GLU A 22 -15.96 23.90 -23.12
CA GLU A 22 -15.11 23.51 -22.00
C GLU A 22 -14.45 24.77 -21.44
N GLY A 23 -15.06 25.31 -20.38
CA GLY A 23 -14.34 26.12 -19.43
C GLY A 23 -13.30 25.23 -18.77
N LYS A 24 -12.02 25.45 -19.10
CA LYS A 24 -10.90 24.88 -18.36
C LYS A 24 -10.93 25.44 -16.94
N GLU A 25 -11.58 24.72 -16.04
CA GLU A 25 -11.31 24.86 -14.61
C GLU A 25 -9.90 24.33 -14.35
N ALA A 26 -9.07 25.20 -13.79
CA ALA A 26 -7.75 24.87 -13.36
C ALA A 26 -7.82 23.86 -12.19
N GLY A 27 -7.34 22.64 -12.43
CA GLY A 27 -6.68 21.84 -11.41
C GLY A 27 -7.56 21.07 -10.44
N SER A 28 -8.45 20.20 -10.91
CA SER A 28 -8.79 19.01 -10.12
C SER A 28 -7.70 17.96 -10.33
N VAL A 29 -6.74 17.85 -9.41
CA VAL A 29 -5.88 16.66 -9.35
C VAL A 29 -6.79 15.48 -9.11
N GLU A 30 -6.99 14.63 -10.12
CA GLU A 30 -7.78 13.42 -9.99
C GLU A 30 -7.15 12.56 -8.88
N PHE A 31 -7.86 12.43 -7.76
CA PHE A 31 -7.36 11.68 -6.63
C PHE A 31 -7.53 10.19 -6.92
N LYS A 32 -6.55 9.59 -7.61
CA LYS A 32 -6.45 8.13 -7.70
C LYS A 32 -6.14 7.59 -6.31
N ASN A 33 -7.10 6.86 -5.73
CA ASN A 33 -6.90 6.13 -4.48
C ASN A 33 -5.83 5.04 -4.71
N VAL A 34 -4.86 4.93 -3.80
CA VAL A 34 -3.89 3.83 -3.83
C VAL A 34 -4.54 2.62 -3.17
N ASN A 35 -4.66 1.53 -3.91
CA ASN A 35 -5.17 0.25 -3.42
C ASN A 35 -4.33 -0.84 -4.07
N GLN A 36 -3.54 -1.52 -3.25
CA GLN A 36 -2.57 -2.51 -3.71
C GLN A 36 -2.71 -3.77 -2.88
N SER A 37 -2.40 -4.91 -3.49
CA SER A 37 -2.36 -6.19 -2.79
C SER A 37 -1.31 -7.09 -3.40
N ILE A 38 -0.67 -7.92 -2.56
CA ILE A 38 0.33 -8.90 -2.95
C ILE A 38 0.19 -10.15 -2.08
N ALA A 39 0.51 -11.31 -2.65
CA ALA A 39 0.54 -12.58 -1.95
C ALA A 39 1.99 -12.98 -1.65
N LYS A 40 2.33 -13.20 -0.38
CA LYS A 40 3.69 -13.56 0.09
C LYS A 40 3.59 -14.54 1.26
N SER A 41 4.57 -15.42 1.42
CA SER A 41 4.68 -16.27 2.61
C SER A 41 5.06 -15.40 3.82
N PHE A 42 4.32 -15.56 4.92
CA PHE A 42 4.52 -14.74 6.13
C PHE A 42 4.17 -15.48 7.41
N SER A 43 2.91 -15.93 7.57
CA SER A 43 2.48 -16.73 8.73
C SER A 43 2.77 -18.23 8.59
N ASP A 44 3.21 -18.66 7.41
CA ASP A 44 3.63 -20.01 7.07
C ASP A 44 4.55 -19.93 5.83
N LEU A 45 5.58 -20.79 5.76
CA LEU A 45 6.57 -20.77 4.67
C LEU A 45 6.07 -21.41 3.35
N LYS A 46 4.97 -22.17 3.39
CA LYS A 46 4.42 -22.94 2.27
C LYS A 46 3.13 -22.35 1.72
N THR A 47 2.44 -21.53 2.52
CA THR A 47 1.20 -20.87 2.08
C THR A 47 1.39 -19.37 1.96
N LEU A 48 0.61 -18.74 1.07
CA LEU A 48 0.71 -17.32 0.81
C LEU A 48 -0.39 -16.58 1.56
N ASP A 49 0.01 -15.60 2.35
CA ASP A 49 -0.87 -14.63 2.97
C ASP A 49 -1.07 -13.44 2.02
N THR A 50 -2.23 -12.81 2.10
CA THR A 50 -2.58 -11.62 1.32
C THR A 50 -2.28 -10.37 2.13
N PHE A 51 -1.32 -9.60 1.65
CA PHE A 51 -1.04 -8.25 2.12
C PHE A 51 -1.89 -7.27 1.29
N LYS A 52 -2.48 -6.27 1.93
CA LYS A 52 -3.27 -5.25 1.25
C LYS A 52 -3.13 -3.90 1.93
N ILE A 53 -2.96 -2.85 1.13
CA ILE A 53 -3.09 -1.47 1.57
C ILE A 53 -4.22 -0.73 0.85
N GLU A 54 -4.78 0.27 1.53
CA GLU A 54 -5.69 1.24 0.96
C GLU A 54 -5.40 2.62 1.55
N LEU A 55 -5.05 3.59 0.69
CA LEU A 55 -4.89 4.99 1.05
C LEU A 55 -6.19 5.74 0.76
N THR A 56 -6.77 6.31 1.81
CA THR A 56 -8.00 7.12 1.76
C THR A 56 -7.74 8.52 2.28
N GLY A 57 -8.68 9.45 2.05
CA GLY A 57 -8.56 10.86 2.44
C GLY A 57 -8.00 11.73 1.31
N ARG A 58 -8.36 13.02 1.30
CA ARG A 58 -7.98 13.95 0.22
C ARG A 58 -6.94 14.99 0.63
N LYS A 59 -6.86 15.26 1.93
CA LYS A 59 -5.88 16.16 2.53
C LYS A 59 -4.95 15.39 3.45
N PRO A 60 -3.69 15.80 3.61
CA PRO A 60 -2.71 15.09 4.41
C PRO A 60 -3.16 14.79 5.86
N GLU A 61 -3.87 15.72 6.50
CA GLU A 61 -4.42 15.57 7.85
C GLU A 61 -5.55 14.54 7.97
N ASP A 62 -6.28 14.30 6.87
CA ASP A 62 -7.40 13.37 6.79
C ASP A 62 -6.98 12.03 6.14
N MET A 63 -5.74 11.93 5.66
CA MET A 63 -5.27 10.74 4.97
C MET A 63 -5.04 9.59 5.94
N VAL A 64 -5.45 8.39 5.54
CA VAL A 64 -5.23 7.16 6.29
C VAL A 64 -4.85 6.04 5.34
N LEU A 65 -3.67 5.47 5.56
CA LEU A 65 -3.22 4.22 4.96
C LEU A 65 -3.66 3.06 5.85
N THR A 66 -4.60 2.25 5.37
CA THR A 66 -5.03 1.03 6.05
C THR A 66 -4.24 -0.15 5.50
N PHE A 67 -3.43 -0.79 6.34
CA PHE A 67 -2.65 -1.98 6.00
C PHE A 67 -3.25 -3.21 6.68
N THR A 68 -3.49 -4.27 5.92
CA THR A 68 -4.02 -5.54 6.42
C THR A 68 -3.22 -6.72 5.91
N ILE A 69 -3.19 -7.78 6.71
CA ILE A 69 -2.68 -9.10 6.31
C ILE A 69 -3.77 -10.14 6.61
N LYS A 70 -4.08 -10.97 5.61
CA LYS A 70 -5.04 -12.07 5.74
C LYS A 70 -4.37 -13.39 5.38
N LYS A 71 -4.71 -14.43 6.13
CA LYS A 71 -4.30 -15.80 5.79
C LYS A 71 -5.02 -16.31 4.54
N VAL A 72 -4.51 -17.40 3.98
CA VAL A 72 -5.10 -18.08 2.82
C VAL A 72 -6.57 -18.49 3.03
N ASP A 73 -6.98 -18.74 4.28
CA ASP A 73 -8.38 -19.04 4.66
C ASP A 73 -9.28 -17.79 4.76
N GLY A 74 -8.73 -16.60 4.50
CA GLY A 74 -9.42 -15.32 4.58
C GLY A 74 -9.42 -14.66 5.96
N LYS A 75 -8.87 -15.31 6.99
CA LYS A 75 -8.80 -14.74 8.35
C LYS A 75 -7.83 -13.56 8.39
N GLU A 76 -8.32 -12.40 8.83
CA GLU A 76 -7.46 -11.25 9.12
C GLU A 76 -6.59 -11.52 10.35
N ILE A 77 -5.28 -11.35 10.19
CA ILE A 77 -4.28 -11.56 11.25
C ILE A 77 -3.53 -10.28 11.61
N TYR A 78 -3.69 -9.22 10.80
CA TYR A 78 -3.10 -7.92 11.06
C TYR A 78 -3.94 -6.79 10.46
N ASN A 79 -4.04 -5.69 11.18
CA ASN A 79 -4.72 -4.47 10.76
C ASN A 79 -4.04 -3.26 11.41
N ALA A 80 -3.47 -2.39 10.60
CA ALA A 80 -2.87 -1.13 11.03
C ALA A 80 -3.49 0.03 10.24
N LYS A 81 -3.76 1.13 10.95
CA LYS A 81 -4.20 2.39 10.34
C LYS A 81 -3.15 3.45 10.63
N ILE A 82 -2.51 3.93 9.58
CA ILE A 82 -1.41 4.89 9.67
C ILE A 82 -1.90 6.22 9.14
N LYS A 83 -1.85 7.27 9.96
CA LYS A 83 -2.28 8.61 9.52
C LYS A 83 -1.27 9.19 8.52
N GLY A 84 -1.77 9.99 7.57
CA GLY A 84 -0.93 10.73 6.63
C GLY A 84 0.13 11.56 7.36
N THR A 85 -0.23 12.21 8.47
CA THR A 85 0.69 12.98 9.32
C THR A 85 1.83 12.14 9.92
N GLU A 86 1.62 10.85 10.17
CA GLU A 86 2.68 9.94 10.65
C GLU A 86 3.64 9.57 9.51
N LEU A 87 3.12 9.42 8.30
CA LEU A 87 3.92 9.18 7.08
C LEU A 87 4.76 10.40 6.70
N LEU A 88 4.25 11.61 6.95
CA LEU A 88 4.93 12.88 6.71
C LEU A 88 6.11 13.16 7.65
N GLY A 89 6.30 12.37 8.72
CA GLY A 89 7.43 12.54 9.64
C GLY A 89 8.83 12.39 9.01
N SER A 90 8.94 12.15 7.70
CA SER A 90 10.19 12.18 6.92
C SER A 90 10.50 13.56 6.36
N THR A 91 11.75 13.97 6.52
CA THR A 91 12.35 15.03 5.69
C THR A 91 12.93 14.40 4.42
N ASP A 92 12.18 14.39 3.31
CA ASP A 92 12.81 14.26 1.99
C ASP A 92 13.34 15.65 1.61
N PRO A 93 14.66 15.85 1.46
CA PRO A 93 15.24 17.17 1.14
C PRO A 93 14.81 17.68 -0.24
N ASN A 94 14.26 16.82 -1.10
CA ASN A 94 13.80 17.17 -2.44
C ASN A 94 12.32 17.55 -2.50
N ILE A 95 11.58 17.44 -1.39
CA ILE A 95 10.14 17.70 -1.33
C ILE A 95 9.87 18.82 -0.35
N ASP A 96 9.19 19.86 -0.84
CA ASP A 96 8.75 20.98 -0.01
C ASP A 96 7.48 20.58 0.77
N LEU A 97 7.68 19.91 1.90
CA LEU A 97 6.60 19.48 2.78
C LEU A 97 5.89 20.64 3.50
N THR A 98 6.18 21.91 3.17
CA THR A 98 5.32 23.04 3.56
C THR A 98 4.10 23.17 2.65
N LYS A 99 4.14 22.56 1.45
CA LYS A 99 3.05 22.60 0.47
C LYS A 99 2.18 21.34 0.56
N GLU A 100 0.88 21.54 0.73
CA GLU A 100 -0.10 20.45 0.81
C GLU A 100 -0.02 19.49 -0.40
N LYS A 101 0.11 20.03 -1.61
CA LYS A 101 0.22 19.21 -2.83
C LYS A 101 1.42 18.27 -2.78
N ASP A 102 2.56 18.75 -2.30
CA ASP A 102 3.81 17.99 -2.26
C ASP A 102 3.76 16.95 -1.15
N GLN A 103 3.11 17.26 -0.01
CA GLN A 103 2.77 16.29 1.02
C GLN A 103 1.88 15.16 0.48
N ILE A 104 0.85 15.48 -0.30
CA ILE A 104 -0.05 14.49 -0.92
C ILE A 104 0.73 13.56 -1.87
N VAL A 105 1.59 14.13 -2.72
CA VAL A 105 2.42 13.34 -3.65
C VAL A 105 3.34 12.41 -2.86
N PHE A 106 3.97 12.93 -1.80
CA PHE A 106 4.87 12.15 -0.98
C PHE A 106 4.19 10.98 -0.25
N ILE A 107 3.02 11.21 0.37
CA ILE A 107 2.24 10.13 0.99
C ILE A 107 1.85 9.06 -0.04
N LYS A 108 1.50 9.47 -1.26
CA LYS A 108 1.19 8.53 -2.34
C LYS A 108 2.41 7.71 -2.75
N THR A 109 3.59 8.32 -2.87
CA THR A 109 4.83 7.59 -3.15
C THR A 109 5.10 6.54 -2.07
N ILE A 110 4.97 6.88 -0.78
CA ILE A 110 5.11 5.88 0.30
C ILE A 110 4.11 4.74 0.15
N ALA A 111 2.85 5.05 -0.18
CA ALA A 111 1.84 4.02 -0.39
C ALA A 111 2.14 3.17 -1.64
N ASP A 112 2.62 3.77 -2.73
CA ASP A 112 2.95 3.06 -3.96
C ASP A 112 4.14 2.10 -3.78
N ASP A 113 5.12 2.50 -2.96
CA ASP A 113 6.31 1.73 -2.64
C ASP A 113 6.14 0.81 -1.41
N PHE A 114 4.96 0.78 -0.79
CA PHE A 114 4.75 0.10 0.50
C PHE A 114 5.11 -1.39 0.45
N PHE A 115 4.85 -2.05 -0.68
CA PHE A 115 5.19 -3.46 -0.93
C PHE A 115 6.45 -3.64 -1.78
N SER A 116 7.41 -2.69 -1.74
CA SER A 116 8.73 -2.90 -2.34
C SER A 116 9.39 -4.17 -1.78
N ASP A 117 10.14 -4.90 -2.60
CA ASP A 117 10.76 -6.17 -2.17
C ASP A 117 11.68 -6.02 -0.95
N GLU A 118 12.32 -4.85 -0.76
CA GLU A 118 13.15 -4.56 0.40
C GLU A 118 12.39 -4.54 1.75
N ASN A 119 11.06 -4.44 1.70
CA ASN A 119 10.20 -4.47 2.89
C ASN A 119 9.85 -5.88 3.32
N PHE A 120 10.10 -6.90 2.48
CA PHE A 120 9.94 -8.30 2.84
C PHE A 120 11.28 -8.87 3.31
N LEU A 121 11.30 -9.46 4.50
CA LEU A 121 12.49 -9.96 5.17
C LEU A 121 12.43 -11.48 5.24
N GLU A 122 13.32 -12.15 4.53
CA GLU A 122 13.28 -13.61 4.38
C GLU A 122 14.65 -14.20 4.80
N PRO A 123 14.81 -14.67 6.06
CA PRO A 123 13.84 -14.70 7.16
C PRO A 123 13.70 -13.35 7.91
N ALA A 124 12.75 -13.25 8.84
CA ALA A 124 12.57 -12.09 9.71
C ALA A 124 13.81 -11.78 10.57
N VAL A 125 14.46 -12.84 11.05
CA VAL A 125 15.65 -12.79 11.91
C VAL A 125 16.62 -13.88 11.46
N MET A 126 17.89 -13.53 11.25
CA MET A 126 18.90 -14.52 10.88
C MET A 126 19.29 -15.40 12.08
N PRO A 127 19.61 -16.69 11.87
CA PRO A 127 20.02 -17.59 12.96
C PRO A 127 21.19 -17.06 13.82
N GLU A 128 22.11 -16.31 13.23
CA GLU A 128 23.27 -15.70 13.86
C GLU A 128 22.99 -14.37 14.60
N ASP A 129 21.85 -13.72 14.32
CA ASP A 129 21.56 -12.40 14.89
C ASP A 129 21.37 -12.47 16.40
N LYS A 130 21.69 -11.37 17.08
CA LYS A 130 21.54 -11.23 18.53
C LYS A 130 20.55 -10.11 18.84
N ALA A 131 19.62 -10.39 19.73
CA ALA A 131 18.69 -9.38 20.21
C ALA A 131 19.44 -8.22 20.88
N ASP A 132 19.16 -7.00 20.44
CA ASP A 132 19.66 -5.75 21.04
C ASP A 132 18.56 -5.08 21.88
N ASN A 133 18.69 -3.77 22.12
CA ASN A 133 17.73 -2.99 22.92
C ASN A 133 16.46 -2.58 22.15
N TYR A 134 16.43 -2.76 20.84
CA TYR A 134 15.29 -2.46 19.96
C TYR A 134 14.38 -3.67 19.74
N VAL A 135 14.72 -4.82 20.31
CA VAL A 135 13.87 -6.02 20.38
C VAL A 135 12.93 -5.89 21.58
N PRO A 136 11.63 -5.57 21.38
CA PRO A 136 10.69 -5.43 22.50
C PRO A 136 10.31 -6.78 23.13
N ASP A 137 10.39 -7.87 22.36
CA ASP A 137 10.02 -9.21 22.77
C ASP A 137 11.10 -10.22 22.38
N LYS A 138 11.95 -10.58 23.34
CA LYS A 138 13.03 -11.53 23.15
C LYS A 138 12.54 -12.96 22.91
N ALA A 139 11.35 -13.32 23.41
CA ALA A 139 10.80 -14.65 23.21
C ALA A 139 10.37 -14.83 21.74
N LEU A 140 9.66 -13.83 21.21
CA LEU A 140 9.31 -13.78 19.78
C LEU A 140 10.57 -13.78 18.90
N TYR A 141 11.58 -12.97 19.25
CA TYR A 141 12.81 -12.90 18.49
C TYR A 141 13.50 -14.27 18.37
N GLU A 142 13.61 -15.00 19.48
CA GLU A 142 14.19 -16.36 19.48
C GLU A 142 13.28 -17.40 18.80
N GLU A 143 11.97 -17.22 18.82
CA GLU A 143 11.02 -18.03 18.03
C GLU A 143 11.27 -17.86 16.53
N LEU A 144 11.38 -16.62 16.05
CA LEU A 144 11.59 -16.30 14.64
C LEU A 144 12.93 -16.86 14.12
N LYS A 145 13.98 -16.83 14.94
CA LYS A 145 15.27 -17.46 14.60
C LYS A 145 15.16 -18.96 14.38
N LYS A 146 14.32 -19.65 15.15
CA LYS A 146 14.15 -21.11 15.07
C LYS A 146 13.23 -21.52 13.93
N THR A 147 12.15 -20.76 13.71
CA THR A 147 11.15 -21.05 12.70
C THR A 147 11.60 -20.63 11.30
N GLY A 148 12.42 -19.58 11.21
CA GLY A 148 12.81 -18.97 9.94
C GLY A 148 11.65 -18.27 9.23
N LEU A 149 10.57 -17.94 9.94
CA LEU A 149 9.43 -17.23 9.36
C LEU A 149 9.85 -15.86 8.85
N ASN A 150 9.17 -15.42 7.79
CA ASN A 150 9.42 -14.14 7.13
C ASN A 150 8.89 -12.97 7.95
N GLY A 151 9.54 -11.82 7.79
CA GLY A 151 9.17 -10.55 8.39
C GLY A 151 8.69 -9.56 7.34
N PHE A 152 8.04 -8.50 7.80
CA PHE A 152 7.71 -7.35 6.98
C PHE A 152 8.06 -6.09 7.75
N LYS A 153 8.73 -5.14 7.09
CA LYS A 153 9.02 -3.83 7.67
C LYS A 153 8.22 -2.75 6.96
N TYR A 154 7.82 -1.73 7.69
CA TYR A 154 7.25 -0.51 7.12
C TYR A 154 7.59 0.68 8.00
N ARG A 155 7.60 1.87 7.40
CA ARG A 155 8.10 3.10 8.02
C ARG A 155 6.98 3.99 8.53
N LEU A 156 7.18 4.57 9.72
CA LEU A 156 6.41 5.66 10.31
C LEU A 156 7.31 6.90 10.48
N GLY A 157 7.37 7.76 9.45
CA GLY A 157 8.24 8.95 9.51
C GLY A 157 9.73 8.63 9.45
N LYS A 158 10.62 9.61 9.67
CA LYS A 158 12.04 9.52 9.25
C LYS A 158 12.84 8.37 9.87
N GLU A 159 12.59 8.02 11.13
CA GLU A 159 13.48 7.19 11.96
C GLU A 159 12.72 6.12 12.76
N ASN A 160 11.52 5.76 12.32
CA ASN A 160 10.77 4.69 12.99
C ASN A 160 10.34 3.65 11.96
N ASN A 161 11.13 2.60 11.81
CA ASN A 161 10.72 1.40 11.13
C ASN A 161 10.07 0.44 12.13
N ILE A 162 8.88 -0.05 11.76
CA ILE A 162 8.21 -1.12 12.47
C ILE A 162 8.45 -2.42 11.71
N TYR A 163 8.97 -3.41 12.42
CA TYR A 163 9.20 -4.74 11.89
C TYR A 163 8.21 -5.71 12.55
N ILE A 164 7.38 -6.33 11.73
CA ILE A 164 6.37 -7.27 12.16
C ILE A 164 6.65 -8.67 11.64
N ALA A 165 6.27 -9.67 12.42
CA ALA A 165 6.31 -11.07 12.03
C ALA A 165 5.19 -11.84 12.73
N TRP A 166 4.90 -13.04 12.24
CA TRP A 166 3.95 -13.96 12.86
C TRP A 166 4.59 -14.71 14.02
N SER A 167 3.92 -14.72 15.18
CA SER A 167 4.22 -15.67 16.26
C SER A 167 3.35 -16.91 16.09
N GLU A 168 3.96 -18.07 15.89
CA GLU A 168 3.28 -19.36 15.93
C GLU A 168 2.80 -19.67 17.35
N GLN A 169 3.58 -19.30 18.36
CA GLN A 169 3.21 -19.53 19.75
C GLN A 169 1.94 -18.76 20.15
N GLU A 170 1.85 -17.49 19.76
CA GLU A 170 0.70 -16.64 20.13
C GLU A 170 -0.38 -16.54 19.04
N GLN A 171 -0.15 -17.15 17.87
CA GLN A 171 -1.06 -17.14 16.72
C GLN A 171 -1.52 -15.72 16.34
N LYS A 172 -0.57 -14.77 16.35
CA LYS A 172 -0.82 -13.37 15.98
C LYS A 172 0.42 -12.69 15.42
N VAL A 173 0.21 -11.63 14.65
CA VAL A 173 1.29 -10.77 14.18
C VAL A 173 1.72 -9.82 15.30
N LYS A 174 3.04 -9.71 15.50
CA LYS A 174 3.65 -8.89 16.56
C LYS A 174 4.82 -8.09 16.00
N ILE A 175 5.12 -6.98 16.67
CA ILE A 175 6.35 -6.22 16.43
C ILE A 175 7.50 -6.99 17.07
N TYR A 176 8.49 -7.39 16.27
CA TYR A 176 9.68 -8.09 16.77
C TYR A 176 10.92 -7.19 16.83
N TYR A 177 10.87 -6.05 16.13
CA TYR A 177 11.91 -5.03 16.15
C TYR A 177 11.28 -3.66 15.92
N ASN A 178 11.71 -2.67 16.70
CA ASN A 178 11.29 -1.28 16.53
C ASN A 178 12.50 -0.39 16.71
N CYS A 179 13.01 0.14 15.60
CA CYS A 179 14.18 0.97 15.56
C CYS A 179 14.03 1.96 14.42
N CYS A 180 14.84 3.01 14.47
CA CYS A 180 15.53 3.59 13.32
C CYS A 180 15.03 3.13 11.93
#